data_AF-A0A0Q2LXG5-F1
#
_entry.id   AF-A0A0Q2LXG5-F1
#
_cell.length_a   1.000
_cell.length_b   1.000
_cell.length_c   1.000
_cell.angle_alpha   90.00
_cell.angle_beta   90.00
_cell.angle_gamma   90.00
#
_symmetry.space_group_name_H-M   'P 1'
#
loop_
_entity.id
_entity.type
_entity.pdbx_description
1 polymer ?
#
loop_
_entity_poly.entity_id
_entity_poly.type
_entity_poly.pdbx_seq_one_letter_code
_entity_poly.pdbx_strand_id
1 'polypeptide(L)'
;MGTGSAITYLTMHDSKPAAPTHTSPPSSAPQFSSTEVAGAKQHVCHVFETSVGHEGQGGFRVEGKINVPVNLQSVTSAIAVEHALGPAVPPDVAAAARRYIDTTLDVTTAAMGGTPTSEVNRLTDISNAAIDTFADACGIPR
;
A
#
# COMPACT_ATOMS: atom_id res chain seq x y z
N MET A 1 10.86 48.84 8.10
CA MET A 1 9.47 48.89 8.63
C MET A 1 8.57 49.34 7.50
N GLY A 2 7.53 48.57 7.18
CA GLY A 2 6.57 48.88 6.12
C GLY A 2 6.01 47.62 5.44
N THR A 3 5.13 46.92 6.15
CA THR A 3 4.31 45.79 5.67
C THR A 3 3.18 46.27 4.76
N GLY A 4 2.81 45.48 3.75
CA GLY A 4 1.56 45.64 3.01
C GLY A 4 1.25 44.45 2.12
N SER A 5 0.46 43.49 2.62
CA SER A 5 -0.13 42.41 1.84
C SER A 5 -1.44 42.90 1.19
N ALA A 6 -1.67 42.55 -0.08
CA ALA A 6 -2.96 42.72 -0.73
C ALA A 6 -3.54 41.34 -1.09
N ILE A 7 -4.65 40.98 -0.44
CA ILE A 7 -5.53 39.90 -0.87
C ILE A 7 -6.64 40.54 -1.70
N THR A 8 -6.72 40.21 -2.98
CA THR A 8 -7.82 40.65 -3.85
C THR A 8 -8.77 39.47 -4.05
N TYR A 9 -9.89 39.51 -3.32
CA TYR A 9 -11.10 38.79 -3.69
C TYR A 9 -11.91 39.67 -4.63
N LEU A 10 -12.17 39.18 -5.84
CA LEU A 10 -13.17 39.76 -6.75
C LEU A 10 -14.11 38.66 -7.22
N THR A 11 -15.27 38.61 -6.59
CA THR A 11 -16.50 38.01 -7.12
C THR A 11 -17.17 39.04 -8.03
N MET A 12 -17.34 38.70 -9.31
CA MET A 12 -18.31 39.40 -10.17
C MET A 12 -19.13 38.41 -10.99
N HIS A 13 -20.42 38.73 -11.00
CA HIS A 13 -21.56 37.98 -11.50
C HIS A 13 -21.65 38.03 -13.05
N ASP A 14 -22.22 36.95 -13.58
CA ASP A 14 -22.47 36.54 -14.97
C ASP A 14 -23.02 37.62 -15.95
N SER A 15 -22.50 37.66 -17.19
CA SER A 15 -23.29 37.60 -18.45
C SER A 15 -22.44 37.72 -19.75
N LYS A 16 -22.20 36.55 -20.37
CA LYS A 16 -21.84 36.21 -21.77
C LYS A 16 -20.46 36.60 -22.37
N PRO A 17 -19.78 35.66 -23.08
CA PRO A 17 -18.33 35.66 -23.20
C PRO A 17 -17.82 36.31 -24.50
N ALA A 18 -16.90 37.27 -24.34
CA ALA A 18 -15.86 37.52 -25.33
C ALA A 18 -14.82 36.39 -25.24
N ALA A 19 -14.35 35.93 -26.40
CA ALA A 19 -13.41 34.82 -26.53
C ALA A 19 -12.19 34.98 -25.59
N PRO A 20 -11.91 34.01 -24.69
CA PRO A 20 -10.67 34.04 -23.94
C PRO A 20 -9.55 33.54 -24.85
N THR A 21 -8.62 34.47 -25.08
CA THR A 21 -7.21 34.27 -25.33
C THR A 21 -6.69 32.94 -24.77
N HIS A 22 -5.93 32.24 -25.61
CA HIS A 22 -5.16 31.06 -25.28
C HIS A 22 -4.44 31.21 -23.93
N THR A 23 -4.99 30.59 -22.89
CA THR A 23 -4.23 30.28 -21.68
C THR A 23 -3.85 28.82 -21.83
N SER A 24 -2.55 28.57 -22.04
CA SER A 24 -2.00 27.22 -22.14
C SER A 24 -2.52 26.37 -20.97
N PRO A 25 -2.94 25.12 -21.20
CA PRO A 25 -3.24 24.22 -20.09
C PRO A 25 -1.98 24.08 -19.23
N PRO A 26 -2.10 23.97 -17.89
CA PRO A 26 -0.97 23.51 -17.10
C PRO A 26 -0.57 22.15 -17.67
N SER A 27 0.60 22.10 -18.29
CA SER A 27 1.23 20.82 -18.59
C SER A 27 1.62 20.24 -17.24
N SER A 28 0.70 19.47 -16.65
CA SER A 28 1.00 18.61 -15.51
C SER A 28 1.94 17.53 -16.01
N ALA A 29 3.23 17.87 -16.09
CA ALA A 29 4.27 16.86 -16.26
C ALA A 29 4.04 15.78 -15.18
N PRO A 30 4.20 14.49 -15.52
CA PRO A 30 4.16 13.43 -14.52
C PRO A 30 5.06 13.79 -13.34
N GLN A 31 4.51 13.75 -12.13
CA GLN A 31 5.26 14.11 -10.91
C GLN A 31 6.49 13.23 -10.71
N PHE A 32 6.45 12.01 -11.26
CA PHE A 32 7.55 11.04 -11.24
C PHE A 32 7.87 10.60 -12.67
N SER A 33 9.16 10.44 -12.96
CA SER A 33 9.63 9.82 -14.19
C SER A 33 9.32 8.32 -14.22
N SER A 34 9.32 7.73 -15.41
CA SER A 34 9.11 6.28 -15.58
C SER A 34 10.18 5.46 -14.83
N THR A 35 11.42 5.95 -14.78
CA THR A 35 12.53 5.32 -14.04
C THR A 35 12.28 5.32 -12.54
N GLU A 36 11.79 6.44 -11.99
CA GLU A 36 11.45 6.53 -10.55
C GLU A 36 10.31 5.57 -10.19
N VAL A 37 9.28 5.49 -11.04
CA VAL A 37 8.15 4.57 -10.84
C VAL A 37 8.59 3.11 -10.92
N ALA A 38 9.42 2.75 -11.90
CA ALA A 38 9.94 1.40 -12.05
C ALA A 38 10.84 1.00 -10.86
N GLY A 39 11.73 1.91 -10.42
CA GLY A 39 12.58 1.70 -9.26
C GLY A 39 11.79 1.55 -7.97
N ALA A 40 10.75 2.36 -7.76
CA ALA A 40 9.87 2.26 -6.61
C ALA A 40 9.10 0.93 -6.58
N LYS A 41 8.57 0.49 -7.73
CA LYS A 41 7.95 -0.85 -7.88
C LYS A 41 8.94 -1.95 -7.51
N GLN A 42 10.14 -1.91 -8.11
CA GLN A 42 11.16 -2.92 -7.87
C GLN A 42 11.56 -3.00 -6.39
N HIS A 43 11.74 -1.85 -5.73
CA HIS A 43 12.10 -1.79 -4.32
C HIS A 43 11.05 -2.46 -3.42
N VAL A 44 9.77 -2.08 -3.57
CA VAL A 44 8.66 -2.65 -2.78
C VAL A 44 8.53 -4.14 -3.02
N CYS A 45 8.59 -4.58 -4.28
CA CYS A 45 8.48 -5.99 -4.62
C CYS A 45 9.65 -6.82 -4.10
N HIS A 46 10.87 -6.27 -4.13
CA HIS A 46 12.04 -6.93 -3.55
C HIS A 46 11.95 -7.07 -2.03
N VAL A 47 11.46 -6.03 -1.33
CA VAL A 47 11.21 -6.09 0.12
C VAL A 47 10.17 -7.16 0.43
N PHE A 48 9.08 -7.23 -0.33
CA PHE A 48 8.07 -8.27 -0.17
C PHE A 48 8.67 -9.68 -0.36
N GLU A 49 9.35 -9.92 -1.47
CA GLU A 49 9.97 -11.21 -1.81
C GLU A 49 10.95 -11.71 -0.73
N THR A 50 11.74 -10.79 -0.16
CA THR A 50 12.75 -11.13 0.86
C THR A 50 12.18 -11.24 2.27
N SER A 51 10.98 -10.71 2.52
CA SER A 51 10.36 -10.71 3.84
C SER A 51 9.40 -11.87 4.06
N VAL A 52 8.72 -12.35 3.01
CA VAL A 52 7.74 -13.44 3.14
C VAL A 52 8.38 -14.73 3.68
N GLY A 53 7.67 -15.37 4.61
CA GLY A 53 8.15 -16.57 5.27
C GLY A 53 8.24 -17.78 4.35
N HIS A 54 9.19 -18.65 4.65
CA HIS A 54 9.35 -19.92 3.93
C HIS A 54 8.18 -20.86 4.21
N GLU A 55 7.76 -21.59 3.18
CA GLU A 55 6.81 -22.69 3.29
C GLU A 55 7.24 -23.70 4.36
N GLY A 56 6.28 -24.23 5.12
CA GLY A 56 6.52 -25.28 6.12
C GLY A 56 6.68 -24.83 7.58
N GLN A 57 6.57 -23.53 7.88
CA GLN A 57 6.62 -23.01 9.26
C GLN A 57 5.31 -23.17 10.07
N GLY A 58 4.27 -23.76 9.45
CA GLY A 58 2.93 -23.88 10.03
C GLY A 58 2.10 -22.60 9.88
N GLY A 59 0.89 -22.61 10.44
CA GLY A 59 -0.02 -21.45 10.39
C GLY A 59 0.17 -20.47 11.55
N PHE A 60 -0.62 -19.39 11.54
CA PHE A 60 -0.65 -18.39 12.63
C PHE A 60 -1.00 -18.98 14.00
N ARG A 61 -1.64 -20.15 14.03
CA ARG A 61 -1.82 -20.98 15.22
C ARG A 61 -1.44 -22.43 14.95
N VAL A 62 -0.90 -23.07 15.97
CA VAL A 62 -0.61 -24.51 15.99
C VAL A 62 -1.22 -25.09 17.25
N GLU A 63 -2.06 -26.11 17.12
CA GLU A 63 -2.77 -26.74 18.24
C GLU A 63 -3.58 -25.74 19.10
N GLY A 64 -4.18 -24.73 18.45
CA GLY A 64 -4.96 -23.68 19.11
C GLY A 64 -4.14 -22.65 19.87
N LYS A 65 -2.82 -22.74 19.88
CA LYS A 65 -1.90 -21.76 20.47
C LYS A 65 -1.29 -20.88 19.39
N ILE A 66 -0.95 -19.65 19.76
CA ILE A 66 -0.25 -18.73 18.85
C ILE A 66 1.12 -19.30 18.43
N ASN A 67 1.39 -19.24 17.12
CA ASN A 67 2.71 -19.53 16.58
C ASN A 67 3.55 -18.24 16.58
N VAL A 68 4.21 -17.96 17.69
CA VAL A 68 4.93 -16.68 17.89
C VAL A 68 5.94 -16.38 16.77
N PRO A 69 6.80 -17.32 16.33
CA PRO A 69 7.73 -17.07 15.23
C PRO A 69 7.06 -16.61 13.93
N VAL A 70 6.00 -17.31 13.49
CA VAL A 70 5.28 -16.97 12.25
C VAL A 70 4.58 -15.62 12.37
N ASN A 71 3.94 -15.34 13.50
CA ASN A 71 3.25 -14.07 13.71
C ASN A 71 4.24 -12.89 13.75
N LEU A 72 5.37 -13.05 14.45
CA LEU A 72 6.39 -12.02 14.53
C LEU A 72 7.00 -11.74 13.15
N GLN A 73 7.36 -12.79 12.40
CA GLN A 73 7.86 -12.64 11.04
C GLN A 73 6.85 -11.91 10.15
N SER A 74 5.58 -12.28 10.22
CA SER A 74 4.51 -11.68 9.42
C SER A 74 4.35 -10.19 9.71
N VAL A 75 4.35 -9.79 10.99
CA VAL A 75 4.30 -8.38 11.40
C VAL A 75 5.53 -7.61 10.92
N THR A 76 6.74 -8.16 11.09
CA THR A 76 7.97 -7.53 10.60
C THR A 76 7.95 -7.35 9.08
N SER A 77 7.40 -8.32 8.35
CA SER A 77 7.27 -8.27 6.89
C SER A 77 6.28 -7.18 6.45
N ALA A 78 5.13 -7.09 7.11
CA ALA A 78 4.15 -6.03 6.85
C ALA A 78 4.75 -4.63 7.09
N ILE A 79 5.48 -4.45 8.19
CA ILE A 79 6.17 -3.20 8.51
C ILE A 79 7.24 -2.86 7.47
N ALA A 80 8.02 -3.85 7.02
CA ALA A 80 9.03 -3.64 5.99
C ALA A 80 8.40 -3.16 4.67
N VAL A 81 7.30 -3.78 4.24
CA VAL A 81 6.56 -3.37 3.05
C VAL A 81 5.95 -1.98 3.24
N GLU A 82 5.38 -1.68 4.41
CA GLU A 82 4.84 -0.35 4.72
C GLU A 82 5.90 0.75 4.58
N HIS A 83 7.11 0.51 5.08
CA HIS A 83 8.23 1.45 4.96
C HIS A 83 8.80 1.55 3.54
N ALA A 84 8.64 0.52 2.71
CA ALA A 84 9.04 0.55 1.31
C ALA A 84 8.06 1.34 0.44
N LEU A 85 6.81 1.54 0.88
CA LEU A 85 5.82 2.30 0.14
C LEU A 85 6.20 3.78 0.06
N GLY A 86 6.21 4.30 -1.16
CA GLY A 86 6.47 5.71 -1.47
C GLY A 86 5.50 6.25 -2.52
N PRO A 87 5.46 7.57 -2.73
CA PRO A 87 4.52 8.21 -3.65
C PRO A 87 4.77 7.87 -5.13
N ALA A 88 5.97 7.38 -5.47
CA ALA A 88 6.31 6.91 -6.81
C ALA A 88 5.88 5.47 -7.10
N VAL A 89 5.39 4.72 -6.09
CA VAL A 89 4.94 3.32 -6.29
C VAL A 89 3.68 3.32 -7.16
N PRO A 90 3.61 2.44 -8.19
CA PRO A 90 2.41 2.30 -9.00
C PRO A 90 1.14 2.04 -8.17
N PRO A 91 -0.02 2.64 -8.52
CA PRO A 91 -1.24 2.52 -7.73
C PRO A 91 -1.72 1.09 -7.52
N ASP A 92 -1.56 0.21 -8.51
CA ASP A 92 -1.89 -1.21 -8.47
C ASP A 92 -1.03 -1.96 -7.44
N VAL A 93 0.29 -1.74 -7.48
CA VAL A 93 1.25 -2.33 -6.53
C VAL A 93 1.00 -1.79 -5.13
N ALA A 94 0.76 -0.49 -4.97
CA ALA A 94 0.49 0.12 -3.69
C ALA A 94 -0.83 -0.37 -3.07
N ALA A 95 -1.86 -0.60 -3.89
CA ALA A 95 -3.12 -1.18 -3.43
C ALA A 95 -2.95 -2.63 -2.97
N ALA A 96 -2.21 -3.45 -3.74
CA ALA A 96 -1.92 -4.83 -3.36
C ALA A 96 -1.06 -4.92 -2.08
N ALA A 97 -0.04 -4.06 -1.97
CA ALA A 97 0.80 -3.96 -0.77
C ALA A 97 -0.02 -3.59 0.48
N ARG A 98 -0.90 -2.59 0.39
CA ARG A 98 -1.79 -2.21 1.50
C ARG A 98 -2.73 -3.35 1.89
N ARG A 99 -3.32 -4.02 0.90
CA ARG A 99 -4.15 -5.22 1.12
C ARG A 99 -3.38 -6.31 1.86
N TYR A 100 -2.14 -6.56 1.47
CA TYR A 100 -1.25 -7.51 2.14
C TYR A 100 -0.99 -7.10 3.60
N ILE A 101 -0.64 -5.83 3.85
CA ILE A 101 -0.41 -5.30 5.20
C ILE A 101 -1.65 -5.49 6.07
N ASP A 102 -2.81 -4.99 5.63
CA ASP A 102 -4.06 -5.02 6.40
C ASP A 102 -4.45 -6.45 6.77
N THR A 103 -4.48 -7.35 5.79
CA THR A 103 -4.90 -8.75 6.00
C THR A 103 -3.92 -9.54 6.86
N THR A 104 -2.63 -9.20 6.78
CA THR A 104 -1.58 -9.78 7.65
C THR A 104 -1.75 -9.32 9.10
N LEU A 105 -2.03 -8.03 9.32
CA LEU A 105 -2.30 -7.49 10.65
C LEU A 105 -3.60 -8.03 11.25
N ASP A 106 -4.65 -8.22 10.43
CA ASP A 106 -5.92 -8.80 10.86
C ASP A 106 -5.74 -10.25 11.37
N VAL A 107 -5.07 -11.11 10.59
CA VAL A 107 -4.90 -12.52 10.97
C VAL A 107 -3.96 -12.68 12.17
N THR A 108 -2.90 -11.88 12.26
CA THR A 108 -1.98 -11.89 13.42
C THR A 108 -2.68 -11.40 14.68
N THR A 109 -3.49 -10.34 14.58
CA THR A 109 -4.32 -9.85 15.69
C THR A 109 -5.33 -10.90 16.15
N ALA A 110 -6.03 -11.54 15.21
CA ALA A 110 -6.96 -12.61 15.52
C ALA A 110 -6.26 -13.81 16.16
N ALA A 111 -5.06 -14.16 15.70
CA ALA A 111 -4.27 -15.26 16.25
C ALA A 111 -3.81 -15.00 17.69
N MET A 112 -3.49 -13.75 18.05
CA MET A 112 -3.15 -13.33 19.41
C MET A 112 -4.35 -13.32 20.37
N GLY A 113 -5.56 -13.10 19.87
CA GLY A 113 -6.77 -12.91 20.68
C GLY A 113 -7.54 -14.19 21.05
N GLY A 114 -8.76 -14.02 21.57
CA GLY A 114 -9.71 -15.11 21.83
C GLY A 114 -10.52 -15.56 20.61
N THR A 115 -10.15 -15.12 19.41
CA THR A 115 -10.89 -15.38 18.16
C THR A 115 -11.03 -16.89 17.91
N PRO A 116 -12.20 -17.39 17.48
CA PRO A 116 -12.38 -18.80 17.14
C PRO A 116 -11.42 -19.25 16.04
N THR A 117 -10.93 -20.50 16.12
CA THR A 117 -10.01 -21.07 15.12
C THR A 117 -10.58 -21.01 13.70
N SER A 118 -11.90 -21.19 13.52
CA SER A 118 -12.55 -21.07 12.22
C SER A 118 -12.38 -19.71 11.58
N GLU A 119 -12.41 -18.64 12.38
CA GLU A 119 -12.23 -17.27 11.88
C GLU A 119 -10.74 -16.98 11.62
N VAL A 120 -9.83 -17.49 12.45
CA VAL A 120 -8.38 -17.41 12.17
C VAL A 120 -8.04 -18.11 10.85
N ASN A 121 -8.65 -19.27 10.57
CA ASN A 121 -8.45 -19.97 9.30
C ASN A 121 -8.99 -19.15 8.12
N ARG A 122 -10.20 -18.59 8.24
CA ARG A 122 -10.77 -17.71 7.21
C ARG A 122 -9.86 -16.49 6.94
N LEU A 123 -9.34 -15.86 7.98
CA LEU A 123 -8.41 -14.72 7.84
C LEU A 123 -7.06 -15.15 7.25
N THR A 124 -6.61 -16.37 7.54
CA THR A 124 -5.42 -16.97 6.91
C THR A 124 -5.62 -17.12 5.41
N ASP A 125 -6.77 -17.64 4.97
CA ASP A 125 -7.09 -17.77 3.54
C ASP A 125 -7.12 -16.41 2.84
N ILE A 126 -7.69 -15.39 3.50
CA ILE A 126 -7.72 -14.01 2.99
C ILE A 126 -6.30 -13.42 2.89
N SER A 127 -5.46 -13.64 3.91
CA SER A 127 -4.06 -13.18 3.92
C SER A 127 -3.25 -13.86 2.81
N ASN A 128 -3.40 -15.17 2.62
CA ASN A 128 -2.78 -15.91 1.53
C ASN A 128 -3.21 -15.38 0.16
N ALA A 129 -4.50 -15.11 -0.04
CA ALA A 129 -4.99 -14.50 -1.28
C ALA A 129 -4.42 -13.08 -1.53
N ALA A 130 -4.10 -12.34 -0.47
CA ALA A 130 -3.47 -11.03 -0.58
C ALA A 130 -1.97 -11.13 -0.92
N ILE A 131 -1.24 -12.08 -0.31
CA ILE A 131 0.14 -12.43 -0.69
C ILE A 131 0.19 -12.77 -2.18
N ASP A 132 -0.73 -13.62 -2.61
CA ASP A 132 -0.89 -14.08 -3.98
C ASP A 132 -1.10 -12.92 -4.96
N THR A 133 -2.06 -12.04 -4.65
CA THR A 133 -2.36 -10.86 -5.46
C THR A 133 -1.16 -9.91 -5.53
N PHE A 134 -0.42 -9.77 -4.43
CA PHE A 134 0.74 -8.90 -4.37
C PHE A 134 1.94 -9.48 -5.15
N ALA A 135 2.16 -10.79 -5.07
CA ALA A 135 3.12 -11.50 -5.90
C ALA A 135 2.82 -11.31 -7.40
N ASP A 136 1.55 -11.44 -7.80
CA ASP A 136 1.12 -11.24 -9.18
C ASP A 136 1.36 -9.79 -9.65
N ALA A 137 1.04 -8.79 -8.81
CA ALA A 137 1.31 -7.38 -9.10
C ALA A 137 2.83 -7.10 -9.25
N CYS A 138 3.65 -7.85 -8.51
CA CYS A 138 5.11 -7.80 -8.58
C CYS A 138 5.70 -8.63 -9.73
N GLY A 139 4.91 -9.49 -10.40
CA GLY A 139 5.39 -10.38 -11.45
C GLY A 139 6.32 -11.49 -10.92
N ILE A 140 6.16 -11.86 -9.64
CA ILE A 140 6.95 -12.92 -9.00
C ILE A 140 6.31 -14.27 -9.33
N PRO A 141 7.03 -15.22 -9.95
CA PRO A 141 6.52 -16.56 -10.19
C PRO A 141 6.34 -17.33 -8.86
N ARG A 142 5.30 -18.16 -8.80
CA ARG A 142 5.02 -19.05 -7.66
C ARG A 142 5.92 -20.29 -7.68
#